data_AF-A0A420XSR3-F1
#
_entry.id   AF-A0A420XSR3-F1
#
_cell.length_a   1.000
_cell.length_b   1.000
_cell.length_c   1.000
_cell.angle_alpha   90.00
_cell.angle_beta   90.00
_cell.angle_gamma   90.00
#
_symmetry.space_group_name_H-M   'P 1'
#
loop_
_entity.id
_entity.type
_entity.pdbx_description
1 polymer ?
#
loop_
_entity_poly.entity_id
_entity_poly.type
_entity_poly.pdbx_seq_one_letter_code
_entity_poly.pdbx_strand_id
1 'polypeptide(L)'
;MSARPRAAAAAFTAALLLASGTPGTAEASTAPAHRTTTSRVHITGCPAGCTVTAWRSTIPTGASSEGALDTASVRHGRAVLHVPTSVTRYLFFLVADRADHQAGEGLVGVALRYDGTRVGQVVSAPQAARAAAGYDCWAGTTLSDVTFRFRAQLFPSVVNGFRRDSLRVWSVRVVRTAGPSATTFHGALPKQDAAC
;
A
#
# COMPACT_ATOMS: atom_id res chain seq x y z
N MET A 1 -81.48 -23.53 22.44
CA MET A 1 -81.90 -22.69 21.28
C MET A 1 -80.65 -21.97 20.80
N SER A 2 -80.22 -21.90 19.56
CA SER A 2 -80.69 -22.37 18.25
C SER A 2 -79.46 -22.26 17.32
N ALA A 3 -79.16 -23.29 16.53
CA ALA A 3 -79.37 -23.34 15.07
C ALA A 3 -78.39 -22.49 14.22
N ARG A 4 -77.77 -23.19 13.24
CA ARG A 4 -76.90 -22.70 12.15
C ARG A 4 -77.60 -21.67 11.24
N PRO A 5 -76.87 -20.93 10.39
CA PRO A 5 -76.83 -21.33 8.97
C PRO A 5 -75.52 -21.05 8.18
N ARG A 6 -75.54 -21.50 6.92
CA ARG A 6 -74.52 -21.60 5.86
C ARG A 6 -74.50 -20.38 4.91
N ALA A 7 -73.53 -20.41 3.98
CA ALA A 7 -73.43 -19.76 2.66
C ALA A 7 -72.76 -18.37 2.66
N ALA A 8 -72.04 -17.91 1.63
CA ALA A 8 -71.99 -18.28 0.21
C ALA A 8 -70.61 -17.95 -0.43
N ALA A 9 -70.39 -18.47 -1.63
CA ALA A 9 -69.22 -18.30 -2.47
C ALA A 9 -69.18 -16.94 -3.21
N ALA A 10 -67.99 -16.50 -3.61
CA ALA A 10 -67.78 -15.68 -4.81
C ALA A 10 -66.35 -15.88 -5.34
N ALA A 11 -66.24 -16.56 -6.48
CA ALA A 11 -65.01 -16.66 -7.26
C ALA A 11 -64.86 -15.39 -8.10
N PHE A 12 -63.75 -14.67 -7.94
CA PHE A 12 -63.36 -13.57 -8.82
C PHE A 12 -62.30 -14.07 -9.79
N THR A 13 -62.68 -14.23 -11.05
CA THR A 13 -61.77 -14.52 -12.16
C THR A 13 -61.17 -13.20 -12.64
N ALA A 14 -59.93 -12.90 -12.24
CA ALA A 14 -59.19 -11.75 -12.77
C ALA A 14 -58.33 -12.20 -13.96
N ALA A 15 -58.71 -11.75 -15.16
CA ALA A 15 -57.89 -11.86 -16.35
C ALA A 15 -56.71 -10.87 -16.27
N LEU A 16 -55.48 -11.38 -16.11
CA LEU A 16 -54.28 -10.55 -16.30
C LEU A 16 -53.94 -10.48 -17.79
N LEU A 17 -54.07 -9.29 -18.35
CA LEU A 17 -53.54 -8.89 -19.65
C LEU A 17 -52.01 -9.04 -19.65
N LEU A 18 -51.51 -9.90 -20.54
CA LEU A 18 -50.10 -10.02 -20.87
C LEU A 18 -49.66 -8.79 -21.66
N ALA A 19 -49.07 -7.81 -20.98
CA ALA A 19 -48.35 -6.73 -21.63
C ALA A 19 -46.98 -7.27 -22.09
N SER A 20 -46.84 -7.48 -23.39
CA SER A 20 -45.58 -7.81 -24.07
C SER A 20 -44.62 -6.62 -23.98
N GLY A 21 -43.88 -6.53 -22.88
CA GLY A 21 -42.77 -5.61 -22.74
C GLY A 21 -41.61 -6.04 -23.65
N THR A 22 -41.34 -5.25 -24.68
CA THR A 22 -40.13 -5.35 -25.50
C THR A 22 -38.92 -5.27 -24.56
N PRO A 23 -38.01 -6.26 -24.50
CA PRO A 23 -36.80 -6.15 -23.70
C PRO A 23 -35.92 -5.07 -24.34
N GLY A 24 -35.99 -3.86 -23.80
CA GLY A 24 -35.00 -2.83 -24.06
C GLY A 24 -33.67 -3.37 -23.54
N THR A 25 -32.78 -3.71 -24.46
CA THR A 25 -31.37 -3.93 -24.19
C THR A 25 -30.80 -2.64 -23.61
N ALA A 26 -30.83 -2.51 -22.29
CA ALA A 26 -30.07 -1.52 -21.57
C ALA A 26 -28.59 -1.83 -21.84
N GLU A 27 -27.99 -1.08 -22.76
CA GLU A 27 -26.55 -1.04 -22.97
C GLU A 27 -25.93 -0.52 -21.67
N ALA A 28 -25.57 -1.45 -20.78
CA ALA A 28 -24.80 -1.15 -19.59
C ALA A 28 -23.43 -0.64 -20.06
N SER A 29 -23.31 0.69 -20.16
CA SER A 29 -22.04 1.37 -20.35
C SER A 29 -21.11 0.98 -19.20
N THR A 30 -20.28 -0.03 -19.48
CA THR A 30 -19.30 -0.52 -18.51
C THR A 30 -18.23 0.55 -18.44
N ALA A 31 -18.26 1.36 -17.38
CA ALA A 31 -17.20 2.33 -17.11
C ALA A 31 -15.84 1.60 -17.19
N PRO A 32 -14.83 2.16 -17.89
CA PRO A 32 -13.55 1.49 -18.04
C PRO A 32 -12.95 1.24 -16.65
N ALA A 33 -12.65 -0.03 -16.36
CA ALA A 33 -12.04 -0.42 -15.10
C ALA A 33 -10.75 0.40 -14.88
N HIS A 34 -10.65 1.05 -13.72
CA HIS A 34 -9.43 1.77 -13.37
C HIS A 34 -8.24 0.81 -13.42
N ARG A 35 -7.21 1.18 -14.19
CA ARG A 35 -6.00 0.37 -14.29
C ARG A 35 -5.34 0.30 -12.90
N THR A 36 -5.06 -0.92 -12.46
CA THR A 36 -4.42 -1.21 -11.18
C THR A 36 -3.04 -1.81 -11.44
N THR A 37 -2.06 -1.34 -10.67
CA THR A 37 -0.71 -1.89 -10.61
C THR A 37 -0.61 -2.82 -9.40
N THR A 38 -0.25 -4.07 -9.66
CA THR A 38 0.09 -5.05 -8.63
C THR A 38 1.55 -4.88 -8.24
N SER A 39 1.81 -4.47 -7.00
CA SER A 39 3.16 -4.34 -6.43
C SER A 39 3.47 -5.57 -5.60
N ARG A 40 4.33 -6.45 -6.13
CA ARG A 40 4.83 -7.64 -5.42
C ARG A 40 6.06 -7.28 -4.61
N VAL A 41 5.94 -7.29 -3.30
CA VAL A 41 7.06 -7.00 -2.40
C VAL A 41 7.66 -8.30 -1.93
N HIS A 42 8.96 -8.48 -2.16
CA HIS A 42 9.77 -9.52 -1.55
C HIS A 42 10.66 -8.87 -0.50
N ILE A 43 10.49 -9.20 0.77
CA ILE A 43 11.23 -8.60 1.88
C ILE A 43 11.91 -9.66 2.74
N THR A 44 13.22 -9.54 2.89
CA THR A 44 14.03 -10.41 3.76
C THR A 44 14.47 -9.66 5.01
N GLY A 45 14.55 -10.36 6.16
CA GLY A 45 14.98 -9.77 7.42
C GLY A 45 13.90 -8.96 8.15
N CYS A 46 12.65 -9.01 7.66
CA CYS A 46 11.52 -8.44 8.38
C CYS A 46 11.13 -9.36 9.55
N PRO A 47 10.92 -8.83 10.76
CA PRO A 47 10.39 -9.61 11.88
C PRO A 47 9.05 -10.30 11.58
N ALA A 48 8.70 -11.29 12.40
CA ALA A 48 7.45 -12.02 12.24
C ALA A 48 6.23 -11.08 12.41
N GLY A 49 5.30 -11.12 11.47
CA GLY A 49 4.09 -10.30 11.51
C GLY A 49 4.26 -8.88 10.99
N CYS A 50 5.31 -8.59 10.23
CA CYS A 50 5.43 -7.32 9.52
C CYS A 50 4.25 -7.04 8.57
N THR A 51 3.95 -5.77 8.36
CA THR A 51 3.10 -5.27 7.29
C THR A 51 3.89 -4.35 6.37
N VAL A 52 3.47 -4.29 5.10
CA VAL A 52 3.91 -3.28 4.16
C VAL A 52 2.68 -2.47 3.77
N THR A 53 2.78 -1.15 3.88
CA THR A 53 1.70 -0.24 3.48
C THR A 53 2.19 0.65 2.36
N ALA A 54 1.41 0.74 1.29
CA ALA A 54 1.59 1.72 0.23
C ALA A 54 0.88 3.02 0.60
N TRP A 55 1.61 4.12 0.53
CA TRP A 55 1.10 5.47 0.71
C TRP A 55 1.42 6.31 -0.52
N ARG A 56 0.69 7.40 -0.71
CA ARG A 56 1.02 8.40 -1.73
C ARG A 56 1.21 9.73 -1.05
N SER A 57 2.27 10.44 -1.39
CA SER A 57 2.36 11.85 -1.04
C SER A 57 1.67 12.72 -2.08
N THR A 58 0.97 13.74 -1.60
CA THR A 58 0.32 14.75 -2.44
C THR A 58 1.01 16.10 -2.42
N ILE A 59 1.95 16.32 -1.50
CA ILE A 59 2.77 17.53 -1.43
C ILE A 59 4.20 17.16 -1.85
N PRO A 60 4.85 17.92 -2.75
CA PRO A 60 6.24 17.69 -3.18
C PRO A 60 7.33 18.06 -2.15
N THR A 61 6.94 18.72 -1.07
CA THR A 61 7.81 19.19 0.02
C THR A 61 7.01 19.26 1.33
N GLY A 62 6.72 18.12 1.96
CA GLY A 62 6.08 18.10 3.28
C GLY A 62 5.30 16.83 3.61
N ALA A 63 4.94 16.69 4.87
CA ALA A 63 4.16 15.56 5.39
C ALA A 63 2.66 15.73 5.07
N SER A 64 2.26 15.57 3.80
CA SER A 64 0.87 15.22 3.50
C SER A 64 0.81 13.94 2.69
N SER A 65 0.50 12.85 3.38
CA SER A 65 0.12 11.62 2.72
C SER A 65 -1.40 11.59 2.53
N GLU A 66 -1.87 11.22 1.35
CA GLU A 66 -3.19 10.59 1.24
C GLU A 66 -3.21 9.36 2.18
N GLY A 67 -4.37 8.96 2.69
CA GLY A 67 -4.47 7.76 3.52
C GLY A 67 -3.83 6.53 2.86
N ALA A 68 -3.56 5.49 3.64
CA ALA A 68 -3.00 4.24 3.12
C ALA A 68 -3.80 3.77 1.89
N LEU A 69 -3.11 3.59 0.76
CA LEU A 69 -3.75 3.11 -0.47
C LEU A 69 -4.05 1.63 -0.37
N ASP A 70 -3.12 0.87 0.22
CA ASP A 70 -3.27 -0.55 0.49
C ASP A 70 -2.28 -0.98 1.59
N THR A 71 -2.62 -2.01 2.35
CA THR A 71 -1.77 -2.63 3.38
C THR A 71 -1.84 -4.14 3.28
N ALA A 72 -0.68 -4.79 3.27
CA ALA A 72 -0.58 -6.24 3.23
C ALA A 72 0.35 -6.78 4.32
N SER A 73 -0.05 -7.87 4.97
CA SER A 73 0.83 -8.61 5.87
C SER A 73 1.90 -9.36 5.07
N VAL A 74 3.13 -9.34 5.57
CA VAL A 74 4.23 -10.13 5.03
C VAL A 74 4.06 -11.59 5.45
N ARG A 75 3.87 -12.48 4.48
CA ARG A 75 3.82 -13.94 4.68
C ARG A 75 4.92 -14.59 3.87
N HIS A 76 5.77 -15.40 4.52
CA HIS A 76 6.92 -16.05 3.88
C HIS A 76 7.81 -15.07 3.08
N GLY A 77 8.05 -13.88 3.64
CA GLY A 77 8.86 -12.83 3.00
C GLY A 77 8.20 -12.14 1.80
N ARG A 78 6.87 -12.28 1.64
CA ARG A 78 6.13 -11.72 0.51
C ARG A 78 4.92 -10.92 0.97
N ALA A 79 4.65 -9.83 0.28
CA ALA A 79 3.41 -9.07 0.38
C ALA A 79 2.96 -8.65 -1.03
N VAL A 80 1.67 -8.49 -1.24
CA VAL A 80 1.10 -8.05 -2.52
C VAL A 80 0.21 -6.86 -2.23
N LEU A 81 0.47 -5.75 -2.92
CA LEU A 81 -0.27 -4.51 -2.80
C LEU A 81 -0.92 -4.19 -4.15
N HIS A 82 -2.11 -3.62 -4.12
CA HIS A 82 -2.86 -3.20 -5.30
C HIS A 82 -3.09 -1.69 -5.25
N VAL A 83 -2.51 -0.97 -6.20
CA VAL A 83 -2.55 0.49 -6.22
C VAL A 83 -3.07 0.96 -7.58
N PRO A 84 -3.97 1.96 -7.64
CA PRO A 84 -4.38 2.52 -8.93
C PRO A 84 -3.15 3.04 -9.69
N THR A 85 -3.00 2.62 -10.95
CA THR A 85 -1.83 2.95 -11.78
C THR A 85 -1.64 4.48 -11.90
N SER A 86 -2.74 5.23 -11.90
CA SER A 86 -2.77 6.70 -11.96
C SER A 86 -2.11 7.40 -10.78
N VAL A 87 -1.92 6.73 -9.64
CA VAL A 87 -1.36 7.32 -8.42
C VAL A 87 -0.02 6.69 -7.98
N THR A 88 0.63 5.94 -8.88
CA THR A 88 1.90 5.27 -8.56
C THR A 88 3.10 6.22 -8.46
N ARG A 89 3.04 7.41 -9.07
CA ARG A 89 4.07 8.44 -8.92
C ARG A 89 3.96 9.07 -7.53
N TYR A 90 5.09 9.24 -6.85
CA TYR A 90 5.17 9.67 -5.44
C TYR A 90 4.58 8.65 -4.46
N LEU A 91 4.52 7.39 -4.88
CA LEU A 91 4.21 6.29 -3.99
C LEU A 91 5.43 5.96 -3.13
N PHE A 92 5.22 5.77 -1.84
CA PHE A 92 6.24 5.31 -0.91
C PHE A 92 5.70 4.14 -0.08
N PHE A 93 6.61 3.41 0.56
CA PHE A 93 6.26 2.24 1.35
C PHE A 93 6.67 2.47 2.80
N LEU A 94 5.77 2.13 3.71
CA LEU A 94 6.08 1.99 5.13
C LEU A 94 6.11 0.51 5.49
N VAL A 95 7.04 0.15 6.37
CA VAL A 95 7.10 -1.18 6.99
C VAL A 95 6.89 -1.01 8.48
N ALA A 96 5.93 -1.75 9.03
CA ALA A 96 5.70 -1.84 10.46
C ALA A 96 5.80 -3.30 10.89
N ASP A 97 6.13 -3.54 12.16
CA ASP A 97 6.07 -4.86 12.78
C ASP A 97 5.29 -4.83 14.09
N ARG A 98 5.11 -6.00 14.71
CA ARG A 98 4.31 -6.13 15.94
C ARG A 98 5.00 -5.57 17.19
N ALA A 99 6.31 -5.38 17.14
CA ALA A 99 7.10 -4.84 18.23
C ALA A 99 7.27 -3.31 18.10
N ASP A 100 6.63 -2.71 17.09
CA ASP A 100 6.65 -1.28 16.79
C ASP A 100 8.08 -0.72 16.73
N HIS A 101 8.99 -1.44 16.06
CA HIS A 101 10.33 -0.94 15.82
C HIS A 101 10.27 0.29 14.89
N GLN A 102 10.80 1.40 15.39
CA GLN A 102 10.80 2.69 14.71
C GLN A 102 12.18 3.00 14.13
N ALA A 103 12.19 3.82 13.07
CA ALA A 103 13.39 4.49 12.59
C ALA A 103 13.44 5.84 13.31
N GLY A 104 14.48 6.12 14.10
CA GLY A 104 14.47 7.31 14.96
C GLY A 104 13.20 7.38 15.82
N GLU A 105 12.42 8.45 15.68
CA GLU A 105 11.16 8.68 16.42
C GLU A 105 9.87 8.33 15.63
N GLY A 106 9.97 7.62 14.50
CA GLY A 106 8.83 7.42 13.59
C GLY A 106 8.74 6.04 12.91
N LEU A 107 7.61 5.82 12.21
CA LEU A 107 7.41 4.63 11.37
C LEU A 107 8.50 4.52 10.30
N VAL A 108 8.79 3.30 9.86
CA VAL A 108 9.96 3.02 9.02
C VAL A 108 9.60 3.13 7.55
N GLY A 109 10.09 4.16 6.88
CA GLY A 109 10.05 4.30 5.43
C GLY A 109 11.05 3.39 4.73
N VAL A 110 10.70 2.92 3.53
CA VAL A 110 11.60 2.15 2.68
C VAL A 110 12.47 3.09 1.83
N ALA A 111 13.79 3.05 2.04
CA ALA A 111 14.73 3.74 1.16
C ALA A 111 14.79 3.06 -0.22
N LEU A 112 14.14 3.64 -1.22
CA LEU A 112 14.12 3.14 -2.60
C LEU A 112 15.44 3.42 -3.34
N ARG A 113 16.15 4.47 -2.93
CA ARG A 113 17.48 4.86 -3.41
C ARG A 113 18.22 5.58 -2.30
N TYR A 114 19.54 5.36 -2.19
CA TYR A 114 20.40 6.22 -1.36
C TYR A 114 21.19 7.19 -2.25
N ASP A 115 21.64 8.30 -1.69
CA ASP A 115 22.50 9.25 -2.40
C ASP A 115 23.77 8.58 -2.92
N GLY A 116 24.25 9.04 -4.07
CA GLY A 116 25.41 8.47 -4.76
C GLY A 116 25.18 7.11 -5.40
N THR A 117 23.99 6.50 -5.30
CA THR A 117 23.66 5.23 -5.97
C THR A 117 22.92 5.44 -7.30
N ARG A 118 23.15 4.54 -8.25
CA ARG A 118 22.52 4.56 -9.59
C ARG A 118 21.33 3.61 -9.66
N VAL A 119 20.34 3.94 -10.49
CA VAL A 119 19.22 3.02 -10.79
C VAL A 119 19.76 1.67 -11.25
N GLY A 120 19.24 0.58 -10.69
CA GLY A 120 19.68 -0.78 -10.95
C GLY A 120 20.87 -1.26 -10.12
N GLN A 121 21.56 -0.37 -9.40
CA GLN A 121 22.65 -0.76 -8.50
C GLN A 121 22.12 -1.63 -7.35
N VAL A 122 22.91 -2.61 -6.91
CA VAL A 122 22.61 -3.38 -5.70
C VAL A 122 23.15 -2.64 -4.47
N VAL A 123 22.30 -2.50 -3.45
CA VAL A 123 22.66 -1.88 -2.17
C VAL A 123 22.87 -2.95 -1.10
N SER A 124 24.09 -3.05 -0.60
CA SER A 124 24.44 -3.94 0.51
C SER A 124 24.03 -3.37 1.87
N ALA A 125 23.93 -4.23 2.88
CA ALA A 125 23.63 -3.81 4.25
C ALA A 125 24.62 -2.78 4.82
N PRO A 126 25.95 -2.90 4.63
CA PRO A 126 26.89 -1.88 5.09
C PRO A 126 26.76 -0.54 4.35
N GLN A 127 26.39 -0.56 3.07
CA GLN A 127 26.10 0.68 2.33
C GLN A 127 24.86 1.36 2.87
N ALA A 128 23.77 0.60 3.06
CA ALA A 128 22.55 1.11 3.66
C ALA A 128 22.82 1.73 5.04
N ALA A 129 23.51 1.02 5.93
CA ALA A 129 23.81 1.48 7.29
C ALA A 129 24.63 2.79 7.37
N ARG A 130 25.40 3.11 6.33
CA ARG A 130 26.26 4.31 6.26
C ARG A 130 25.68 5.42 5.40
N ALA A 131 24.56 5.20 4.73
CA ALA A 131 23.93 6.25 3.96
C ALA A 131 23.55 7.41 4.90
N ALA A 132 23.82 8.63 4.44
CA ALA A 132 23.45 9.85 5.14
C ALA A 132 22.14 10.46 4.60
N ALA A 133 21.76 10.09 3.38
CA ALA A 133 20.55 10.56 2.72
C ALA A 133 19.99 9.51 1.75
N GLY A 134 18.69 9.56 1.52
CA GLY A 134 17.98 8.67 0.61
C GLY A 134 16.64 9.20 0.14
N TYR A 135 16.04 8.47 -0.79
CA TYR A 135 14.77 8.75 -1.42
C TYR A 135 13.83 7.57 -1.16
N ASP A 136 12.61 7.85 -0.73
CA ASP A 136 11.54 6.91 -0.44
C ASP A 136 10.42 6.95 -1.47
N CYS A 137 10.35 8.00 -2.29
CA CYS A 137 9.28 8.20 -3.25
C CYS A 137 9.62 7.60 -4.62
N TRP A 138 8.75 6.73 -5.10
CA TRP A 138 8.89 6.06 -6.37
C TRP A 138 8.50 6.97 -7.53
N ALA A 139 9.23 6.86 -8.64
CA ALA A 139 8.92 7.60 -9.87
C ALA A 139 7.61 7.16 -10.56
N GLY A 140 6.99 6.09 -10.08
CA GLY A 140 5.76 5.53 -10.64
C GLY A 140 5.97 4.61 -11.84
N THR A 141 4.87 4.09 -12.37
CA THR A 141 4.84 3.19 -13.53
C THR A 141 3.52 3.28 -14.27
N THR A 142 3.51 2.77 -15.51
CA THR A 142 2.29 2.46 -16.27
C THR A 142 2.06 0.94 -16.37
N LEU A 143 2.97 0.13 -15.84
CA LEU A 143 2.88 -1.33 -15.85
C LEU A 143 1.82 -1.82 -14.87
N SER A 144 1.19 -2.95 -15.21
CA SER A 144 0.20 -3.63 -14.36
C SER A 144 0.83 -4.51 -13.27
N ASP A 145 2.10 -4.86 -13.38
CA ASP A 145 2.84 -5.67 -12.38
C ASP A 145 4.25 -5.12 -12.19
N VAL A 146 4.65 -4.91 -10.94
CA VAL A 146 6.01 -4.49 -10.54
C VAL A 146 6.44 -5.29 -9.32
N THR A 147 7.69 -5.76 -9.34
CA THR A 147 8.30 -6.44 -8.18
C THR A 147 9.31 -5.54 -7.50
N PHE A 148 9.13 -5.33 -6.19
CA PHE A 148 10.10 -4.69 -5.32
C PHE A 148 10.81 -5.73 -4.47
N ARG A 149 12.12 -5.57 -4.30
CA ARG A 149 12.94 -6.45 -3.45
C ARG A 149 13.53 -5.60 -2.33
N PHE A 150 13.04 -5.80 -1.12
CA PHE A 150 13.45 -5.07 0.06
C PHE A 150 14.30 -5.94 0.97
N ARG A 151 15.15 -5.28 1.74
CA ARG A 151 15.83 -5.88 2.88
C ARG A 151 15.54 -5.02 4.10
N ALA A 152 15.17 -5.68 5.17
CA ALA A 152 14.98 -5.11 6.49
C ALA A 152 16.11 -5.57 7.40
N GLN A 153 16.53 -4.71 8.32
CA GLN A 153 17.56 -5.04 9.29
C GLN A 153 17.34 -4.25 10.57
N LEU A 154 17.32 -4.97 11.70
CA LEU A 154 17.37 -4.37 13.03
C LEU A 154 18.78 -3.84 13.32
N PHE A 155 18.85 -2.71 14.00
CA PHE A 155 20.11 -2.15 14.48
C PHE A 155 19.91 -1.49 15.85
N PRO A 156 20.92 -1.55 16.73
CA PRO A 156 20.86 -0.85 18.01
C PRO A 156 20.76 0.66 17.82
N SER A 157 19.87 1.29 18.57
CA SER A 157 19.56 2.71 18.47
C SER A 157 19.24 3.29 19.84
N VAL A 158 19.23 4.62 19.93
CA VAL A 158 18.73 5.37 21.09
C VAL A 158 17.59 6.26 20.60
N VAL A 159 16.38 6.01 21.10
CA VAL A 159 15.17 6.77 20.76
C VAL A 159 14.61 7.34 22.06
N ASN A 160 14.40 8.65 22.13
CA ASN A 160 13.96 9.35 23.34
C ASN A 160 14.83 9.03 24.58
N GLY A 161 16.14 8.83 24.38
CA GLY A 161 17.08 8.50 25.45
C GLY A 161 17.13 7.03 25.86
N PHE A 162 16.27 6.17 25.31
CA PHE A 162 16.22 4.75 25.62
C PHE A 162 16.90 3.90 24.54
N ARG A 163 17.75 2.97 24.97
CA ARG A 163 18.34 1.96 24.07
C ARG A 163 17.24 0.99 23.62
N ARG A 164 17.07 0.87 22.31
CA ARG A 164 16.16 -0.10 21.69
C ARG A 164 16.70 -0.49 20.32
N ASP A 165 16.19 -1.58 19.77
CA ASP A 165 16.41 -1.85 18.35
C ASP A 165 15.52 -0.93 17.51
N SER A 166 16.09 -0.45 16.40
CA SER A 166 15.40 0.28 15.35
C SER A 166 15.46 -0.53 14.05
N LEU A 167 14.52 -0.27 13.15
CA LEU A 167 14.45 -0.95 11.87
C LEU A 167 14.90 0.00 10.75
N ARG A 168 15.74 -0.51 9.84
CA ARG A 168 15.96 0.12 8.52
C ARG A 168 15.44 -0.81 7.44
N VAL A 169 14.84 -0.25 6.39
CA VAL A 169 14.39 -1.00 5.22
C VAL A 169 14.81 -0.28 3.96
N TRP A 170 15.36 -1.03 2.99
CA TRP A 170 15.81 -0.46 1.72
C TRP A 170 15.53 -1.37 0.54
N SER A 171 15.46 -0.79 -0.65
CA SER A 171 15.43 -1.54 -1.90
C SER A 171 16.80 -2.13 -2.20
N VAL A 172 16.84 -3.47 -2.31
CA VAL A 172 18.05 -4.23 -2.66
C VAL A 172 18.59 -3.79 -4.00
N ARG A 173 17.71 -3.46 -4.96
CA ARG A 173 18.06 -2.90 -6.25
C ARG A 173 17.44 -1.53 -6.39
N VAL A 174 18.26 -0.51 -6.64
CA VAL A 174 17.80 0.88 -6.72
C VAL A 174 16.77 1.04 -7.83
N VAL A 175 15.64 1.66 -7.52
CA VAL A 175 14.59 2.01 -8.48
C VAL A 175 14.65 3.50 -8.81
N ARG A 176 13.96 3.91 -9.88
CA ARG A 176 13.79 5.34 -10.18
C ARG A 176 12.96 5.99 -9.07
N THR A 177 13.44 7.11 -8.54
CA THR A 177 12.76 7.87 -7.51
C THR A 177 12.31 9.23 -8.01
N ALA A 178 11.40 9.86 -7.29
CA ALA A 178 10.94 11.23 -7.50
C ALA A 178 11.05 12.00 -6.18
N GLY A 179 11.00 13.33 -6.25
CA GLY A 179 11.10 14.18 -5.06
C GLY A 179 12.56 14.37 -4.58
N PRO A 180 12.74 15.18 -3.52
CA PRO A 180 14.03 15.40 -2.90
C PRO A 180 14.51 14.15 -2.14
N SER A 181 15.79 14.13 -1.77
CA SER A 181 16.31 13.20 -0.78
C SER A 181 16.03 13.74 0.63
N ALA A 182 15.83 12.84 1.58
CA ALA A 182 15.77 13.12 3.00
C ALA A 182 17.00 12.59 3.72
N THR A 183 17.37 13.23 4.84
CA THR A 183 18.42 12.74 5.73
C THR A 183 18.00 11.40 6.32
N THR A 184 18.95 10.48 6.46
CA THR A 184 18.71 9.16 7.05
C THR A 184 19.39 9.02 8.40
N PHE A 185 18.76 8.30 9.32
CA PHE A 185 19.35 7.92 10.60
C PHE A 185 19.86 6.47 10.54
N HIS A 186 21.18 6.27 10.44
CA HIS A 186 21.80 4.96 10.19
C HIS A 186 21.21 4.23 8.96
N GLY A 187 20.91 4.98 7.91
CA GLY A 187 20.26 4.49 6.70
C GLY A 187 18.74 4.29 6.80
N ALA A 188 18.14 4.48 7.96
CA ALA A 188 16.69 4.44 8.13
C ALA A 188 16.06 5.78 7.75
N LEU A 189 14.91 5.74 7.08
CA LEU A 189 14.09 6.92 6.79
C LEU A 189 12.90 6.92 7.78
N PRO A 190 12.88 7.82 8.78
CA PRO A 190 11.71 7.97 9.63
C PRO A 190 10.57 8.61 8.84
N LYS A 191 9.32 8.17 9.07
CA LYS A 191 8.14 8.68 8.35
C LYS A 191 7.99 10.20 8.41
N GLN A 192 8.38 10.84 9.53
CA GLN A 192 8.30 12.31 9.62
C GLN A 192 9.20 13.04 8.63
N ASP A 193 10.27 12.38 8.16
CA ASP A 193 11.21 12.93 7.19
C ASP A 193 10.91 12.41 5.78
N ALA A 194 9.86 11.60 5.61
CA ALA A 194 9.39 11.16 4.30
C ALA A 194 8.87 12.38 3.53
N ALA A 195 9.67 12.84 2.58
CA ALA A 195 9.35 13.97 1.71
C ALA A 195 9.40 13.48 0.27
N CYS A 196 8.23 13.11 -0.25
CA CYS A 196 7.97 13.27 -1.67
C CYS A 196 7.72 14.75 -1.96
#